data_AF-A0A4R6K210-F1
#
_entry.id   AF-A0A4R6K210-F1
#
_cell.length_a   1.000
_cell.length_b   1.000
_cell.length_c   1.000
_cell.angle_alpha   90.00
_cell.angle_beta   90.00
_cell.angle_gamma   90.00
#
_symmetry.space_group_name_H-M   'P 1'
#
loop_
_entity.id
_entity.type
_entity.pdbx_description
1 polymer ?
#
loop_
_entity_poly.entity_id
_entity_poly.type
_entity_poly.pdbx_seq_one_letter_code
_entity_poly.pdbx_strand_id
1 'polypeptide(L)'
;MSQNVVSEPVGAAVRPPVHASVRARRGAADDCIGAATIAQYGVLGRFDVEDDPAGGTALYDAVVSQDTTQLADGGWLDRVDAITRLEARLAALKAEAIAGFDRVLHGVSADLGHRYPEPGDREAAPGERRWHAGDLRSVSDEIGLVLNLHRGAATRRIHTSCELVHNFPATWHALLEGDLTERAAFTIVAELSVLDDLDDLRAAEA
;
A
#
# COMPACT_ATOMS: atom_id res chain seq x y z
N MET A 1 43.60 20.88 -68.22
CA MET A 1 43.51 20.16 -69.50
C MET A 1 43.00 18.75 -69.22
N SER A 2 42.03 18.30 -70.05
CA SER A 2 41.45 16.95 -70.22
C SER A 2 40.66 16.36 -69.03
N GLN A 3 39.31 16.21 -69.03
CA GLN A 3 38.41 15.40 -69.90
C GLN A 3 38.86 13.92 -69.98
N ASN A 4 38.05 12.85 -69.87
CA ASN A 4 36.60 12.59 -69.96
C ASN A 4 36.38 11.12 -69.48
N VAL A 5 35.34 10.74 -68.71
CA VAL A 5 34.00 10.20 -69.13
C VAL A 5 34.10 8.79 -69.75
N VAL A 6 33.28 7.74 -69.52
CA VAL A 6 32.08 7.35 -68.73
C VAL A 6 31.88 5.85 -69.05
N SER A 7 31.15 5.07 -68.22
CA SER A 7 30.11 4.10 -68.67
C SER A 7 29.34 3.51 -67.47
N GLU A 8 28.12 4.02 -67.24
CA GLU A 8 26.95 3.25 -66.77
C GLU A 8 26.17 2.78 -68.03
N PRO A 9 25.23 1.77 -68.03
CA PRO A 9 23.86 2.00 -67.50
C PRO A 9 22.92 0.77 -67.19
N VAL A 10 21.75 1.10 -66.62
CA VAL A 10 20.39 0.47 -66.75
C VAL A 10 19.92 -0.69 -65.83
N GLY A 11 18.82 -0.40 -65.11
CA GLY A 11 17.59 -1.24 -65.03
C GLY A 11 17.50 -2.22 -63.86
N ALA A 12 16.36 -2.47 -63.20
CA ALA A 12 14.97 -2.10 -63.43
C ALA A 12 14.18 -2.24 -62.12
N ALA A 13 13.10 -1.46 -62.02
CA ALA A 13 12.11 -1.52 -60.95
C ALA A 13 11.36 -2.86 -60.92
N VAL A 14 11.05 -3.36 -59.73
CA VAL A 14 9.89 -4.23 -59.51
C VAL A 14 9.12 -3.72 -58.29
N ARG A 15 7.92 -3.23 -58.56
CA ARG A 15 6.83 -2.97 -57.59
C ARG A 15 5.69 -3.97 -57.91
N PRO A 16 4.70 -4.12 -57.02
CA PRO A 16 4.29 -5.36 -56.33
C PRO A 16 3.09 -6.06 -57.02
N PRO A 17 2.56 -7.17 -56.49
CA PRO A 17 1.16 -7.49 -56.68
C PRO A 17 0.32 -6.82 -55.58
N VAL A 18 -0.71 -6.14 -56.05
CA VAL A 18 -1.72 -5.41 -55.28
C VAL A 18 -3.01 -6.24 -55.28
N HIS A 19 -3.71 -6.20 -54.14
CA HIS A 19 -5.16 -6.39 -53.94
C HIS A 19 -5.82 -7.76 -54.23
N ALA A 20 -6.35 -8.35 -53.14
CA ALA A 20 -7.80 -8.44 -53.00
C ALA A 20 -8.20 -8.31 -51.53
N SER A 21 -8.73 -7.14 -51.22
CA SER A 21 -9.46 -6.72 -50.02
C SER A 21 -10.81 -7.44 -49.88
N VAL A 22 -11.34 -7.54 -48.65
CA VAL A 22 -12.69 -7.07 -48.25
C VAL A 22 -12.84 -7.16 -46.71
N ARG A 23 -12.89 -5.97 -46.09
CA ARG A 23 -13.77 -5.44 -45.01
C ARG A 23 -14.18 -6.33 -43.82
N ALA A 24 -14.50 -5.81 -42.64
CA ALA A 24 -14.37 -4.52 -41.96
C ALA A 24 -15.23 -4.64 -40.68
N ARG A 25 -14.72 -4.13 -39.56
CA ARG A 25 -15.41 -3.46 -38.42
C ARG A 25 -14.28 -3.21 -37.40
N ARG A 26 -13.52 -2.12 -37.46
CA ARG A 26 -13.83 -0.69 -37.28
C ARG A 26 -14.49 -0.39 -35.94
N GLY A 27 -13.69 0.29 -35.10
CA GLY A 27 -13.96 0.81 -33.76
C GLY A 27 -12.64 0.76 -32.97
N ALA A 28 -11.55 1.39 -33.40
CA ALA A 28 -11.29 2.84 -33.36
C ALA A 28 -11.50 3.44 -31.96
N ALA A 29 -10.50 3.29 -31.09
CA ALA A 29 -10.07 4.30 -30.10
C ALA A 29 -8.81 3.79 -29.36
N ASP A 30 -7.76 3.51 -30.11
CA ASP A 30 -6.39 3.53 -29.61
C ASP A 30 -5.74 4.69 -30.38
N ASP A 31 -5.91 5.90 -29.85
CA ASP A 31 -5.25 7.17 -30.22
C ASP A 31 -6.01 8.33 -29.55
N CYS A 32 -5.56 8.75 -28.36
CA CYS A 32 -5.59 10.15 -27.88
C CYS A 32 -4.91 10.30 -26.50
N ILE A 33 -3.61 10.56 -26.48
CA ILE A 33 -2.99 11.40 -25.44
C ILE A 33 -3.26 12.84 -25.87
N GLY A 34 -4.33 13.47 -25.39
CA GLY A 34 -4.72 14.80 -25.88
C GLY A 34 -5.82 15.43 -25.06
N ALA A 35 -5.64 16.67 -24.58
CA ALA A 35 -6.52 17.33 -23.57
C ALA A 35 -6.67 16.59 -22.23
N ALA A 36 -6.15 15.37 -22.16
CA ALA A 36 -6.15 14.40 -21.11
C ALA A 36 -5.04 14.70 -20.10
N THR A 37 -4.91 15.97 -19.67
CA THR A 37 -4.10 16.40 -18.52
C THR A 37 -4.97 16.87 -17.35
N ILE A 38 -6.28 17.09 -17.57
CA ILE A 38 -7.31 16.52 -16.66
C ILE A 38 -7.02 15.05 -16.49
N ALA A 39 -6.65 14.38 -17.57
CA ALA A 39 -6.13 13.04 -17.51
C ALA A 39 -4.64 12.90 -17.10
N GLN A 40 -4.02 13.93 -16.50
CA GLN A 40 -2.74 13.83 -15.79
C GLN A 40 -2.98 14.00 -14.29
N TYR A 41 -3.72 15.00 -13.80
CA TYR A 41 -4.07 15.11 -12.35
C TYR A 41 -5.47 15.71 -12.02
N GLY A 42 -6.39 15.73 -12.98
CA GLY A 42 -7.78 16.17 -12.78
C GLY A 42 -8.70 15.02 -12.36
N VAL A 43 -9.41 15.23 -11.25
CA VAL A 43 -10.20 14.25 -10.48
C VAL A 43 -9.34 13.10 -9.97
N LEU A 44 -8.72 13.28 -8.79
CA LEU A 44 -7.98 12.22 -8.11
C LEU A 44 -8.88 11.01 -7.76
N GLY A 45 -10.20 11.20 -7.74
CA GLY A 45 -11.19 10.11 -7.67
C GLY A 45 -11.10 9.10 -8.82
N ARG A 46 -10.34 9.35 -9.91
CA ARG A 46 -10.10 8.33 -10.95
C ARG A 46 -9.06 7.26 -10.55
N PHE A 47 -8.39 7.44 -9.42
CA PHE A 47 -7.56 6.40 -8.81
C PHE A 47 -8.37 5.49 -7.88
N ASP A 48 -9.71 5.64 -7.82
CA ASP A 48 -10.67 4.58 -7.45
C ASP A 48 -10.71 3.45 -8.49
N VAL A 49 -9.55 3.01 -8.98
CA VAL A 49 -9.53 1.87 -9.89
C VAL A 49 -9.85 0.64 -9.04
N GLU A 50 -11.05 0.10 -9.26
CA GLU A 50 -11.40 -1.27 -8.87
C GLU A 50 -10.30 -2.18 -9.45
N ASP A 51 -9.48 -2.77 -8.58
CA ASP A 51 -8.15 -3.32 -8.84
C ASP A 51 -7.06 -2.27 -9.18
N ASP A 52 -6.48 -1.63 -8.16
CA ASP A 52 -5.19 -0.91 -8.21
C ASP A 52 -4.03 -1.87 -7.87
N PRO A 53 -3.50 -2.66 -8.83
CA PRO A 53 -2.42 -3.61 -8.56
C PRO A 53 -1.12 -2.94 -8.12
N ALA A 54 -1.01 -1.61 -8.26
CA ALA A 54 0.16 -0.83 -7.86
C ALA A 54 0.06 -0.30 -6.42
N GLY A 55 -1.01 -0.62 -5.67
CA GLY A 55 -1.11 -0.36 -4.23
C GLY A 55 -1.01 1.12 -3.87
N GLY A 56 -1.52 2.02 -4.71
CA GLY A 56 -1.52 3.47 -4.47
C GLY A 56 -0.32 4.22 -5.01
N THR A 57 0.63 3.55 -5.68
CA THR A 57 1.81 4.22 -6.27
C THR A 57 1.40 5.30 -7.27
N ALA A 58 0.44 5.00 -8.15
CA ALA A 58 -0.04 5.97 -9.13
C ALA A 58 -0.75 7.17 -8.48
N LEU A 59 -1.50 6.92 -7.39
CA LEU A 59 -2.15 7.97 -6.59
C LEU A 59 -1.11 8.84 -5.86
N TYR A 60 -0.07 8.22 -5.30
CA TYR A 60 1.05 8.93 -4.66
C TYR A 60 1.77 9.84 -5.66
N ASP A 61 2.18 9.28 -6.80
CA ASP A 61 2.83 10.05 -7.86
C ASP A 61 1.93 11.21 -8.29
N ALA A 62 0.62 10.97 -8.39
CA ALA A 62 -0.35 11.99 -8.72
C ALA A 62 -0.48 13.11 -7.71
N VAL A 63 -0.55 12.79 -6.43
CA VAL A 63 -0.59 13.80 -5.37
C VAL A 63 0.72 14.60 -5.37
N VAL A 64 1.88 13.96 -5.52
CA VAL A 64 3.17 14.65 -5.43
C VAL A 64 3.42 15.58 -6.61
N SER A 65 2.96 15.23 -7.81
CA SER A 65 3.27 15.96 -9.05
C SER A 65 2.17 16.88 -9.57
N GLN A 66 0.99 16.89 -8.93
CA GLN A 66 -0.11 17.79 -9.28
C GLN A 66 0.30 19.27 -9.16
N ASP A 67 0.06 20.05 -10.22
CA ASP A 67 0.21 21.51 -10.20
C ASP A 67 -0.89 22.16 -9.36
N THR A 68 -0.55 22.53 -8.12
CA THR A 68 -1.50 23.10 -7.16
C THR A 68 -1.95 24.52 -7.51
N THR A 69 -1.25 25.21 -8.41
CA THR A 69 -1.63 26.58 -8.83
C THR A 69 -2.90 26.59 -9.70
N GLN A 70 -3.27 25.42 -10.24
CA GLN A 70 -4.44 25.24 -11.10
C GLN A 70 -5.65 24.63 -10.37
N LEU A 71 -5.55 24.39 -9.05
CA LEU A 71 -6.64 23.82 -8.27
C LEU A 71 -7.71 24.86 -7.96
N ALA A 72 -8.92 24.62 -8.48
CA ALA A 72 -10.14 25.28 -8.05
C ALA A 72 -10.72 24.61 -6.79
N ASP A 73 -11.69 25.25 -6.12
CA ASP A 73 -12.26 24.86 -4.82
C ASP A 73 -12.43 23.34 -4.61
N GLY A 74 -13.17 22.66 -5.49
CA GLY A 74 -13.39 21.20 -5.38
C GLY A 74 -12.12 20.36 -5.52
N GLY A 75 -11.14 20.82 -6.30
CA GLY A 75 -9.87 20.11 -6.49
C GLY A 75 -8.99 20.09 -5.23
N TRP A 76 -9.15 21.05 -4.33
CA TRP A 76 -8.47 21.01 -3.02
C TRP A 76 -9.06 19.93 -2.11
N LEU A 77 -10.39 19.76 -2.13
CA LEU A 77 -11.05 18.70 -1.36
C LEU A 77 -10.68 17.32 -1.89
N ASP A 78 -10.69 17.12 -3.22
CA ASP A 78 -10.25 15.88 -3.86
C ASP A 78 -8.80 15.52 -3.48
N ARG A 79 -7.94 16.54 -3.34
CA ARG A 79 -6.54 16.36 -2.92
C ARG A 79 -6.43 15.92 -1.46
N VAL A 80 -7.23 16.49 -0.57
CA VAL A 80 -7.25 16.07 0.85
C VAL A 80 -7.77 14.64 0.99
N ASP A 81 -8.80 14.28 0.23
CA ASP A 81 -9.34 12.91 0.20
C ASP A 81 -8.28 11.91 -0.27
N ALA A 82 -7.63 12.18 -1.41
CA ALA A 82 -6.54 11.35 -1.92
C ALA A 82 -5.39 11.17 -0.92
N ILE A 83 -4.98 12.23 -0.21
CA ILE A 83 -3.97 12.15 0.83
C ILE A 83 -4.45 11.25 1.99
N THR A 84 -5.70 11.41 2.43
CA THR A 84 -6.28 10.60 3.51
C THR A 84 -6.28 9.12 3.17
N ARG A 85 -6.58 8.77 1.91
CA ARG A 85 -6.52 7.39 1.42
C ARG A 85 -5.10 6.86 1.43
N LEU A 86 -4.12 7.62 0.95
CA LEU A 86 -2.70 7.23 1.03
C LEU A 86 -2.23 7.03 2.47
N GLU A 87 -2.65 7.91 3.39
CA GLU A 87 -2.36 7.77 4.83
C GLU A 87 -2.96 6.48 5.41
N ALA A 88 -4.19 6.12 5.02
CA ALA A 88 -4.83 4.87 5.41
C ALA A 88 -4.04 3.64 4.92
N ARG A 89 -3.67 3.60 3.63
CA ARG A 89 -2.87 2.49 3.08
C ARG A 89 -1.53 2.36 3.80
N LEU A 90 -0.84 3.48 4.02
CA LEU A 90 0.42 3.49 4.76
C LEU A 90 0.23 3.05 6.22
N ALA A 91 -0.90 3.37 6.84
CA ALA A 91 -1.22 2.92 8.18
C ALA A 91 -1.42 1.39 8.25
N ALA A 92 -2.04 0.77 7.25
CA ALA A 92 -2.14 -0.69 7.14
C ALA A 92 -0.76 -1.35 7.04
N LEU A 93 0.10 -0.86 6.13
CA LEU A 93 1.47 -1.38 5.96
C LEU A 93 2.31 -1.19 7.22
N LYS A 94 2.14 -0.06 7.92
CA LYS A 94 2.80 0.21 9.20
C LYS A 94 2.32 -0.76 10.29
N ALA A 95 1.02 -1.06 10.36
CA ALA A 95 0.50 -2.05 11.29
C ALA A 95 1.04 -3.46 11.00
N GLU A 96 1.08 -3.86 9.72
CA GLU A 96 1.67 -5.13 9.30
C GLU A 96 3.15 -5.23 9.67
N ALA A 97 3.94 -4.17 9.41
CA ALA A 97 5.36 -4.15 9.77
C ALA A 97 5.60 -4.28 11.28
N ILE A 98 4.76 -3.63 12.10
CA ILE A 98 4.83 -3.71 13.57
C ILE A 98 4.47 -5.13 14.04
N ALA A 99 3.37 -5.69 13.55
CA ALA A 99 2.96 -7.05 13.89
C ALA A 99 3.99 -8.09 13.42
N GLY A 100 4.53 -7.91 12.22
CA GLY A 100 5.60 -8.74 11.67
C GLY A 100 6.88 -8.70 12.51
N PHE A 101 7.27 -7.51 12.97
CA PHE A 101 8.43 -7.35 13.86
C PHE A 101 8.23 -8.05 15.21
N ASP A 102 7.08 -7.86 15.86
CA ASP A 102 6.75 -8.56 17.12
C ASP A 102 6.78 -10.08 16.93
N ARG A 103 6.21 -10.59 15.83
CA ARG A 103 6.18 -12.03 15.50
C ARG A 103 7.56 -12.62 15.24
N VAL A 104 8.44 -11.92 14.50
CA VAL A 104 9.79 -12.43 14.19
C VAL A 104 10.63 -12.50 15.45
N LEU A 105 10.49 -11.53 16.35
CA LEU A 105 11.06 -11.57 17.69
C LEU A 105 10.24 -12.50 18.61
N HIS A 106 10.10 -13.77 18.25
CA HIS A 106 9.54 -14.78 19.15
C HIS A 106 10.49 -15.01 20.35
N GLY A 107 9.91 -15.30 21.52
CA GLY A 107 10.70 -15.52 22.72
C GLY A 107 9.85 -15.75 23.97
N VAL A 108 10.51 -16.24 25.02
CA VAL A 108 9.90 -16.44 26.35
C VAL A 108 9.68 -15.08 27.01
N SER A 109 8.53 -14.88 27.65
CA SER A 109 8.24 -13.64 28.35
C SER A 109 9.26 -13.38 29.46
N ALA A 110 9.84 -12.18 29.49
CA ALA A 110 10.74 -11.74 30.55
C ALA A 110 10.00 -10.98 31.67
N ASP A 111 8.66 -10.89 31.58
CA ASP A 111 7.81 -10.18 32.53
C ASP A 111 7.12 -11.15 33.52
N LEU A 112 7.70 -12.35 33.70
CA LEU A 112 7.19 -13.42 34.58
C LEU A 112 7.67 -13.34 36.04
N GLY A 113 8.52 -12.35 36.37
CA GLY A 113 8.95 -12.07 37.74
C GLY A 113 10.24 -12.76 38.19
N HIS A 114 10.88 -13.57 37.32
CA HIS A 114 12.19 -14.15 37.54
C HIS A 114 13.24 -13.56 36.57
N ARG A 115 14.53 -13.84 36.81
CA ARG A 115 15.63 -13.22 36.07
C ARG A 115 15.91 -13.89 34.73
N TYR A 116 15.71 -15.20 34.61
CA TYR A 116 16.07 -15.99 33.44
C TYR A 116 14.92 -16.93 33.09
N PRO A 117 14.77 -17.33 31.80
CA PRO A 117 13.75 -18.29 31.40
C PRO A 117 13.87 -19.60 32.16
N GLU A 118 12.74 -20.09 32.65
CA GLU A 118 12.59 -21.39 33.28
C GLU A 118 11.80 -22.36 32.37
N PRO A 119 12.03 -23.68 32.49
CA PRO A 119 11.26 -24.65 31.73
C PRO A 119 9.75 -24.53 32.02
N GLY A 120 8.95 -24.36 30.97
CA GLY A 120 7.49 -24.21 31.07
C GLY A 120 6.98 -22.77 31.11
N ASP A 121 7.88 -21.78 31.07
CA ASP A 121 7.48 -20.38 30.89
C ASP A 121 6.72 -20.16 29.59
N ARG A 122 5.74 -19.24 29.63
CA ARG A 122 4.94 -18.88 28.46
C ARG A 122 5.70 -18.01 27.47
N GLU A 123 5.23 -18.02 26.23
CA GLU A 123 5.64 -17.04 25.23
C GLU A 123 5.27 -15.61 25.66
N ALA A 124 6.08 -14.66 25.18
CA ALA A 124 5.83 -13.25 25.35
C ALA A 124 4.56 -12.82 24.60
N ALA A 125 3.70 -12.09 25.29
CA ALA A 125 2.57 -11.43 24.64
C ALA A 125 3.06 -10.23 23.79
N PRO A 126 2.23 -9.73 22.85
CA PRO A 126 2.56 -8.57 22.04
C PRO A 126 3.07 -7.38 22.85
N GLY A 127 4.23 -6.84 22.49
CA GLY A 127 4.86 -5.72 23.19
C GLY A 127 5.54 -6.05 24.53
N GLU A 128 5.48 -7.29 25.02
CA GLU A 128 6.23 -7.70 26.21
C GLU A 128 7.73 -7.80 25.94
N ARG A 129 8.52 -7.62 27.01
CA ARG A 129 9.94 -7.96 27.00
C ARG A 129 10.09 -9.47 26.88
N ARG A 130 11.13 -9.90 26.18
CA ARG A 130 11.31 -11.31 25.86
C ARG A 130 12.77 -11.71 25.73
N TRP A 131 13.05 -12.95 26.06
CA TRP A 131 14.34 -13.58 25.81
C TRP A 131 14.37 -14.12 24.39
N HIS A 132 15.29 -13.59 23.57
CA HIS A 132 15.45 -13.95 22.17
C HIS A 132 16.93 -14.22 21.89
N ALA A 133 17.25 -15.42 21.42
CA ALA A 133 18.63 -15.86 21.13
C ALA A 133 19.64 -15.63 22.28
N GLY A 134 19.17 -15.69 23.54
CA GLY A 134 19.99 -15.48 24.74
C GLY A 134 20.07 -14.02 25.21
N ASP A 135 19.50 -13.07 24.46
CA ASP A 135 19.46 -11.66 24.82
C ASP A 135 18.07 -11.24 25.31
N LEU A 136 18.03 -10.30 26.26
CA LEU A 136 16.81 -9.66 26.69
C LEU A 136 16.46 -8.51 25.73
N ARG A 137 15.31 -8.62 25.05
CA ARG A 137 14.83 -7.67 24.06
C ARG A 137 13.48 -7.07 24.46
N SER A 138 13.20 -5.85 24.02
CA SER A 138 11.99 -5.11 24.35
C SER A 138 11.37 -4.55 23.09
N VAL A 139 10.35 -5.23 22.55
CA VAL A 139 9.68 -4.83 21.30
C VAL A 139 9.11 -3.41 21.45
N SER A 140 8.51 -3.10 22.60
CA SER A 140 7.97 -1.75 22.85
C SER A 140 9.02 -0.65 22.91
N ASP A 141 10.23 -0.92 23.40
CA ASP A 141 11.28 0.11 23.41
C ASP A 141 11.85 0.32 22.00
N GLU A 142 12.01 -0.76 21.22
CA GLU A 142 12.51 -0.70 19.85
C GLU A 142 11.49 0.00 18.92
N ILE A 143 10.21 -0.38 18.98
CA ILE A 143 9.13 0.31 18.26
C ILE A 143 8.92 1.73 18.77
N GLY A 144 8.99 1.94 20.09
CA GLY A 144 8.89 3.26 20.70
C GLY A 144 9.97 4.22 20.19
N LEU A 145 11.20 3.73 20.02
CA LEU A 145 12.29 4.50 19.44
C LEU A 145 12.02 4.87 17.98
N VAL A 146 11.61 3.91 17.15
CA VAL A 146 11.36 4.14 15.71
C VAL A 146 10.20 5.11 15.48
N LEU A 147 9.12 4.98 16.27
CA LEU A 147 7.92 5.81 16.13
C LEU A 147 7.95 7.08 16.97
N ASN A 148 9.03 7.32 17.72
CA ASN A 148 9.12 8.41 18.70
C ASN A 148 7.94 8.44 19.68
N LEU A 149 7.60 7.28 20.23
CA LEU A 149 6.52 7.08 21.19
C LEU A 149 7.10 6.69 22.56
N HIS A 150 6.43 7.12 23.63
CA HIS A 150 6.72 6.57 24.95
C HIS A 150 6.29 5.09 25.02
N ARG A 151 6.96 4.31 25.87
CA ARG A 151 6.79 2.84 25.95
C ARG A 151 5.33 2.38 26.03
N GLY A 152 4.51 2.99 26.90
CA GLY A 152 3.09 2.63 27.03
C GLY A 152 2.26 2.86 25.75
N ALA A 153 2.58 3.89 24.95
CA ALA A 153 1.92 4.12 23.67
C ALA A 153 2.41 3.13 22.62
N ALA A 154 3.71 2.80 22.62
CA ALA A 154 4.26 1.76 21.75
C ALA A 154 3.63 0.39 22.04
N THR A 155 3.51 -0.03 23.30
CA THR A 155 2.84 -1.28 23.68
C THR A 155 1.41 -1.33 23.17
N ARG A 156 0.61 -0.27 23.39
CA ARG A 156 -0.76 -0.21 22.84
C ARG A 156 -0.77 -0.29 21.32
N ARG A 157 0.15 0.43 20.66
CA ARG A 157 0.25 0.41 19.20
C ARG A 157 0.58 -0.99 18.67
N ILE A 158 1.49 -1.71 19.32
CA ILE A 158 1.85 -3.08 18.98
C ILE A 158 0.65 -3.98 19.15
N HIS A 159 0.00 -3.95 20.32
CA HIS A 159 -1.20 -4.77 20.58
C HIS A 159 -2.28 -4.55 19.53
N THR A 160 -2.71 -3.30 19.29
CA THR A 160 -3.74 -2.99 18.29
C THR A 160 -3.31 -3.37 16.87
N SER A 161 -2.03 -3.27 16.53
CA SER A 161 -1.54 -3.68 15.21
C SER A 161 -1.56 -5.20 15.04
N CYS A 162 -1.17 -5.96 16.07
CA CYS A 162 -1.26 -7.42 16.06
C CYS A 162 -2.73 -7.89 15.97
N GLU A 163 -3.62 -7.29 16.76
CA GLU A 163 -5.06 -7.57 16.68
C GLU A 163 -5.60 -7.29 15.28
N LEU A 164 -5.35 -6.09 14.74
CA LEU A 164 -5.80 -5.71 13.41
C LEU A 164 -5.36 -6.72 12.34
N VAL A 165 -4.08 -7.09 12.34
CA VAL A 165 -3.49 -7.93 11.29
C VAL A 165 -3.88 -9.42 11.43
N HIS A 166 -4.08 -9.91 12.65
CA HIS A 166 -4.28 -11.34 12.89
C HIS A 166 -5.75 -11.71 13.13
N ASN A 167 -6.55 -10.80 13.68
CA ASN A 167 -7.91 -11.08 14.11
C ASN A 167 -8.96 -10.29 13.32
N PHE A 168 -8.58 -9.18 12.66
CA PHE A 168 -9.50 -8.33 11.88
C PHE A 168 -9.07 -8.16 10.41
N PRO A 169 -9.03 -9.26 9.62
CA PRO A 169 -8.57 -9.22 8.23
C PRO A 169 -9.43 -8.33 7.32
N ALA A 170 -10.75 -8.26 7.49
CA ALA A 170 -11.61 -7.40 6.66
C ALA A 170 -11.38 -5.92 6.98
N THR A 171 -11.22 -5.59 8.26
CA THR A 171 -10.88 -4.22 8.71
C THR A 171 -9.50 -3.82 8.22
N TRP A 172 -8.53 -4.73 8.27
CA TRP A 172 -7.18 -4.51 7.75
C TRP A 172 -7.19 -4.30 6.23
N HIS A 173 -7.95 -5.11 5.48
CA HIS A 173 -8.12 -4.93 4.04
C HIS A 173 -8.79 -3.59 3.69
N ALA A 174 -9.86 -3.20 4.37
CA ALA A 174 -10.50 -1.91 4.15
C ALA A 174 -9.57 -0.72 4.45
N LEU A 175 -8.68 -0.84 5.44
CA LEU A 175 -7.62 0.15 5.68
C LEU A 175 -6.58 0.15 4.56
N LEU A 176 -6.20 -1.02 4.04
CA LEU A 176 -5.23 -1.19 2.96
C LEU A 176 -5.74 -0.64 1.62
N GLU A 177 -7.03 -0.75 1.35
CA GLU A 177 -7.66 -0.15 0.16
C GLU A 177 -7.88 1.36 0.29
N GLY A 178 -7.86 1.87 1.53
CA GLY A 178 -8.07 3.27 1.86
C GLY A 178 -9.53 3.64 2.09
N ASP A 179 -10.41 2.64 2.28
CA ASP A 179 -11.84 2.82 2.56
C ASP A 179 -12.09 3.22 4.02
N LEU A 180 -11.19 2.81 4.92
CA LEU A 180 -11.18 3.22 6.32
C LEU A 180 -9.98 4.11 6.62
N THR A 181 -10.19 5.11 7.48
CA THR A 181 -9.07 5.83 8.08
C THR A 181 -8.40 4.99 9.18
N GLU A 182 -7.12 5.28 9.49
CA GLU A 182 -6.42 4.61 10.61
C GLU A 182 -7.23 4.70 11.91
N ARG A 183 -7.80 5.88 12.20
CA ARG A 183 -8.62 6.09 13.39
C ARG A 183 -9.84 5.16 13.40
N ALA A 184 -10.56 5.05 12.29
CA ALA A 184 -11.75 4.22 12.19
C ALA A 184 -11.41 2.73 12.39
N ALA A 185 -10.39 2.23 11.67
CA ALA A 185 -9.93 0.86 11.81
C ALA A 185 -9.51 0.54 13.26
N PHE A 186 -8.75 1.43 13.90
CA PHE A 186 -8.27 1.23 15.26
C PHE A 186 -9.39 1.31 16.31
N THR A 187 -10.43 2.12 16.05
CA THR A 187 -11.63 2.13 16.88
C THR A 187 -12.40 0.82 16.75
N ILE A 188 -12.57 0.29 15.54
CA ILE A 188 -13.24 -1.02 15.33
C ILE A 188 -12.52 -2.11 16.14
N VAL A 189 -11.19 -2.20 16.03
CA VAL A 189 -10.40 -3.16 16.82
C VAL A 189 -10.63 -2.95 18.32
N ALA A 190 -10.57 -1.71 18.81
CA ALA A 190 -10.75 -1.42 20.24
C ALA A 190 -12.14 -1.82 20.77
N GLU A 191 -13.20 -1.60 19.98
CA GLU A 191 -14.58 -1.92 20.35
C GLU A 191 -14.90 -3.41 20.22
N LEU A 192 -14.33 -4.10 19.23
CA LEU A 192 -14.63 -5.52 18.96
C LEU A 192 -13.70 -6.50 19.69
N SER A 193 -12.48 -6.09 20.07
CA SER A 193 -11.57 -6.92 20.88
C SER A 193 -12.09 -7.22 22.29
N VAL A 194 -13.24 -6.69 22.70
CA VAL A 194 -13.93 -7.05 23.95
C VAL A 194 -14.79 -8.32 23.82
N LEU A 195 -15.01 -8.81 22.59
CA LEU A 195 -15.77 -10.01 22.33
C LEU A 195 -14.87 -11.24 22.57
N ASP A 196 -15.31 -12.13 23.46
CA ASP A 196 -14.58 -13.35 23.80
C ASP A 196 -14.83 -14.50 22.81
N ASP A 197 -15.91 -14.43 22.02
CA ASP A 197 -16.28 -15.43 21.03
C ASP A 197 -15.77 -15.04 19.63
N LEU A 198 -14.97 -15.92 19.03
CA LEU A 198 -14.36 -15.75 17.72
C LEU A 198 -15.41 -15.72 16.58
N ASP A 199 -16.52 -16.44 16.74
CA ASP A 199 -17.59 -16.47 15.74
C ASP A 199 -18.43 -15.18 15.81
N ASP A 200 -18.65 -14.62 17.01
CA ASP A 200 -19.28 -13.30 17.18
C ASP A 200 -18.40 -12.19 16.60
N LEU A 201 -17.08 -12.28 16.80
CA LEU A 201 -16.11 -11.33 16.24
C LEU A 201 -16.10 -11.37 14.71
N ARG A 202 -16.06 -12.56 14.11
CA ARG A 202 -16.12 -12.72 12.65
C ARG A 202 -17.45 -12.26 12.05
N ALA A 203 -18.55 -12.48 12.75
CA ALA A 203 -19.87 -12.02 12.31
C ALA A 203 -20.01 -10.50 12.38
N ALA A 204 -19.39 -9.85 13.37
CA ALA A 204 -19.38 -8.39 13.49
C ALA A 204 -18.47 -7.70 12.46
N GLU A 205 -17.49 -8.43 11.92
CA GLU A 205 -16.54 -7.92 10.93
C GLU A 205 -17.01 -8.07 9.47
N ALA A 206 -17.93 -9.00 9.19
CA ALA A 206 -18.46 -9.29 7.86
C ALA A 206 -19.48 -8.25 7.37
#